data_AF-A0A0S8FCD3-F1
#
_entry.id   AF-A0A0S8FCD3-F1
#
_cell.length_a   1.000
_cell.length_b   1.000
_cell.length_c   1.000
_cell.angle_alpha   90.00
_cell.angle_beta   90.00
_cell.angle_gamma   90.00
#
_symmetry.space_group_name_H-M   'P 1'
#
loop_
_entity.id
_entity.type
_entity.pdbx_description
1 polymer ?
#
loop_
_entity_poly.entity_id
_entity_poly.type
_entity_poly.pdbx_seq_one_letter_code
_entity_poly.pdbx_strand_id
1 'polypeptide(L)'
;MLAVAAVSFLAACENSGEPDPSSTLNFDAAVVAADGVLEDLQMMHGPKLGLRGAVFPPLPNESDCFQADGQFQCHPFERDGLTYTRTITYLDENGDPQTDENGDPLYDEATTDGIRYQISVEGDFDREWWSASIDRERDLTVTGLKDDNSEAGGDGVVTWNGSGSGYVERSHHSDGGAFRLYTIESSSVIGAVVVPYPRTEDGWPVSGTITRAMTITRESDTGDGGTVTRTVTIEFTGEQFVTVTVGDDTYTLDLSERGFGPAKMRDRHRQTMRGH
;
A
#
# COMPACT_ATOMS: atom_id res chain seq x y z
N MET A 1 20.45 -75.52 5.09
CA MET A 1 19.93 -74.45 5.96
C MET A 1 20.24 -73.12 5.28
N LEU A 2 19.22 -72.44 4.76
CA LEU A 2 19.32 -71.20 4.00
C LEU A 2 19.32 -70.02 4.99
N ALA A 3 20.34 -69.15 4.94
CA ALA A 3 20.38 -67.91 5.71
C ALA A 3 19.82 -66.76 4.87
N VAL A 4 18.77 -66.12 5.36
CA VAL A 4 18.12 -64.95 4.75
C VAL A 4 18.89 -63.69 5.15
N ALA A 5 19.37 -62.94 4.17
CA ALA A 5 20.00 -61.64 4.36
C ALA A 5 18.93 -60.56 4.54
N ALA A 6 18.96 -59.85 5.67
CA ALA A 6 18.11 -58.70 5.93
C ALA A 6 18.70 -57.46 5.22
N VAL A 7 17.94 -56.92 4.27
CA VAL A 7 18.23 -55.63 3.62
C VAL A 7 17.67 -54.52 4.51
N SER A 8 18.56 -53.75 5.13
CA SER A 8 18.21 -52.54 5.87
C SER A 8 17.90 -51.42 4.88
N PHE A 9 16.62 -51.09 4.70
CA PHE A 9 16.24 -49.84 4.04
C PHE A 9 16.55 -48.67 4.98
N LEU A 10 17.59 -47.91 4.66
CA LEU A 10 17.76 -46.56 5.19
C LEU A 10 16.65 -45.69 4.58
N ALA A 11 15.61 -45.42 5.37
CA ALA A 11 14.70 -44.34 5.07
C ALA A 11 15.49 -43.03 5.17
N ALA A 12 15.84 -42.44 4.03
CA ALA A 12 16.24 -41.05 3.96
C ALA A 12 14.98 -40.23 4.28
N CYS A 13 14.84 -39.79 5.53
CA CYS A 13 14.01 -38.63 5.81
C CYS A 13 14.71 -37.46 5.13
N GLU A 14 14.25 -37.06 3.95
CA GLU A 14 14.51 -35.73 3.44
C GLU A 14 14.00 -34.77 4.52
N ASN A 15 14.94 -34.07 5.16
CA ASN A 15 14.64 -32.92 5.97
C ASN A 15 13.90 -31.95 5.05
N SER A 16 12.58 -31.86 5.21
CA SER A 16 11.81 -30.71 4.78
C SER A 16 12.34 -29.54 5.61
N GLY A 17 13.41 -28.91 5.12
CA GLY A 17 14.03 -27.78 5.78
C GLY A 17 12.94 -26.75 6.04
N GLU A 18 12.81 -26.33 7.29
CA GLU A 18 12.06 -25.12 7.62
C GLU A 18 12.52 -24.01 6.67
N PRO A 19 11.58 -23.26 6.07
CA PRO A 19 11.95 -22.16 5.20
C PRO A 19 12.89 -21.23 5.96
N ASP A 20 13.94 -20.77 5.28
CA ASP A 20 14.94 -19.88 5.87
C ASP A 20 14.20 -18.73 6.58
N PRO A 21 14.45 -18.47 7.87
CA PRO A 21 13.76 -17.42 8.62
C PRO A 21 13.88 -16.04 7.93
N SER A 22 14.93 -15.81 7.14
CA SER A 22 15.09 -14.60 6.33
C SER A 22 14.11 -14.55 5.14
N SER A 23 13.88 -15.66 4.45
CA SER A 23 12.94 -15.74 3.31
C SER A 23 11.49 -15.57 3.75
N THR A 24 11.13 -16.09 4.93
CA THR A 24 9.78 -15.94 5.51
C THR A 24 9.54 -14.49 5.94
N LEU A 25 10.54 -13.85 6.55
CA LEU A 25 10.46 -12.44 6.94
C LEU A 25 10.38 -11.50 5.73
N ASN A 26 11.12 -11.79 4.65
CA ASN A 26 11.04 -11.03 3.42
C ASN A 26 9.65 -11.13 2.78
N PHE A 27 9.03 -12.31 2.82
CA PHE A 27 7.66 -12.49 2.36
C PHE A 27 6.65 -11.74 3.23
N ASP A 28 6.75 -11.84 4.57
CA ASP A 28 5.89 -11.10 5.50
C ASP A 28 6.02 -9.57 5.26
N ALA A 29 7.24 -9.07 5.08
CA ALA A 29 7.52 -7.66 4.76
C ALA A 29 6.88 -7.24 3.42
N ALA A 30 7.01 -8.09 2.38
CA ALA A 30 6.42 -7.86 1.08
C ALA A 30 4.89 -7.79 1.14
N VAL A 31 4.25 -8.67 1.93
CA VAL A 31 2.79 -8.69 2.11
C VAL A 31 2.29 -7.43 2.83
N VAL A 32 2.95 -7.01 3.91
CA VAL A 32 2.58 -5.77 4.63
C VAL A 32 2.78 -4.53 3.75
N ALA A 33 3.87 -4.48 2.99
CA ALA A 33 4.10 -3.41 2.03
C ALA A 33 3.06 -3.39 0.90
N ALA A 34 2.65 -4.55 0.40
CA ALA A 34 1.61 -4.67 -0.63
C ALA A 34 0.24 -4.20 -0.12
N ASP A 35 -0.13 -4.49 1.13
CA ASP A 35 -1.35 -3.96 1.75
C ASP A 35 -1.35 -2.43 1.75
N GLY A 36 -0.26 -1.82 2.23
CA GLY A 36 -0.12 -0.37 2.24
C GLY A 36 -0.14 0.24 0.84
N VAL A 37 0.45 -0.42 -0.17
CA VAL A 37 0.39 0.06 -1.57
C VAL A 37 -1.03 -0.02 -2.13
N LEU A 38 -1.78 -1.08 -1.85
CA LEU A 38 -3.17 -1.18 -2.31
C LEU A 38 -4.05 -0.11 -1.66
N GLU A 39 -3.79 0.22 -0.39
CA GLU A 39 -4.41 1.36 0.29
C GLU A 39 -4.05 2.68 -0.40
N ASP A 40 -2.76 2.94 -0.66
CA ASP A 40 -2.28 4.13 -1.35
C ASP A 40 -2.97 4.25 -2.74
N LEU A 41 -3.02 3.16 -3.51
CA LEU A 41 -3.70 3.14 -4.80
C LEU A 41 -5.18 3.46 -4.68
N GLN A 42 -5.90 2.88 -3.70
CA GLN A 42 -7.30 3.19 -3.43
C GLN A 42 -7.53 4.68 -3.15
N MET A 43 -6.59 5.36 -2.49
CA MET A 43 -6.65 6.81 -2.31
C MET A 43 -6.50 7.54 -3.67
N MET A 44 -5.63 7.03 -4.56
CA MET A 44 -5.46 7.54 -5.91
C MET A 44 -6.65 7.26 -6.86
N HIS A 45 -7.65 6.45 -6.44
CA HIS A 45 -8.80 6.03 -7.25
C HIS A 45 -10.05 6.94 -7.15
N GLY A 46 -10.06 8.00 -6.32
CA GLY A 46 -11.28 8.76 -6.03
C GLY A 46 -11.93 9.42 -7.27
N PRO A 47 -13.27 9.42 -7.42
CA PRO A 47 -13.95 10.14 -8.49
C PRO A 47 -13.62 11.64 -8.40
N LYS A 48 -13.10 12.17 -9.52
CA LYS A 48 -12.54 13.52 -9.62
C LYS A 48 -11.43 13.84 -8.60
N LEU A 49 -10.59 12.86 -8.25
CA LEU A 49 -9.53 13.01 -7.24
C LEU A 49 -10.08 13.54 -5.90
N GLY A 50 -11.33 13.18 -5.55
CA GLY A 50 -11.98 13.67 -4.34
C GLY A 50 -12.95 14.85 -4.54
N LEU A 51 -13.11 15.38 -5.76
CA LEU A 51 -13.98 16.54 -6.03
C LEU A 51 -15.45 16.20 -6.32
N ARG A 52 -15.86 14.92 -6.35
CA ARG A 52 -17.25 14.49 -6.14
C ARG A 52 -17.30 13.07 -5.57
N GLY A 53 -17.44 12.94 -4.25
CA GLY A 53 -17.63 11.65 -3.57
C GLY A 53 -16.29 10.98 -3.26
N ALA A 54 -15.55 11.54 -2.31
CA ALA A 54 -14.26 11.07 -1.81
C ALA A 54 -14.34 9.61 -1.29
N VAL A 55 -14.29 8.64 -2.21
CA VAL A 55 -14.24 7.18 -1.99
C VAL A 55 -15.45 6.54 -1.26
N PHE A 56 -16.33 7.28 -0.56
CA PHE A 56 -17.57 6.78 0.05
C PHE A 56 -18.72 7.81 -0.01
N PRO A 57 -20.01 7.40 0.03
CA PRO A 57 -21.12 8.18 -0.49
C PRO A 57 -21.33 9.48 0.29
N PRO A 58 -21.77 10.56 -0.37
CA PRO A 58 -22.17 11.78 0.33
C PRO A 58 -23.30 11.45 1.30
N LEU A 59 -23.13 11.84 2.57
CA LEU A 59 -24.29 11.99 3.43
C LEU A 59 -25.21 13.06 2.79
N PRO A 60 -26.52 12.81 2.68
CA PRO A 60 -27.41 13.81 2.13
C PRO A 60 -27.41 15.04 3.05
N ASN A 61 -26.90 16.17 2.52
CA ASN A 61 -26.96 17.53 3.04
C ASN A 61 -25.78 18.06 3.87
N GLU A 62 -24.60 17.44 3.83
CA GLU A 62 -23.40 17.98 4.49
C GLU A 62 -22.18 17.92 3.55
N SER A 63 -21.41 19.02 3.46
CA SER A 63 -20.15 19.03 2.73
C SER A 63 -19.14 18.16 3.48
N ASP A 64 -18.57 17.16 2.82
CA ASP A 64 -17.60 16.23 3.40
C ASP A 64 -16.37 16.96 3.98
N CYS A 65 -16.05 18.15 3.46
CA CYS A 65 -14.96 18.99 3.95
C CYS A 65 -15.43 20.42 4.23
N PHE A 66 -14.77 21.07 5.19
CA PHE A 66 -14.95 22.47 5.56
C PHE A 66 -13.62 23.23 5.46
N GLN A 67 -13.68 24.55 5.29
CA GLN A 67 -12.48 25.39 5.20
C GLN A 67 -11.98 25.75 6.60
N ALA A 68 -10.70 25.53 6.85
CA ALA A 68 -10.00 25.95 8.06
C ALA A 68 -8.49 26.01 7.81
N ASP A 69 -7.82 26.98 8.42
CA ASP A 69 -6.35 27.15 8.38
C ASP A 69 -5.76 27.19 6.96
N GLY A 70 -6.48 27.80 6.00
CA GLY A 70 -6.04 27.89 4.60
C GLY A 70 -6.06 26.55 3.86
N GLN A 71 -6.83 25.56 4.34
CA GLN A 71 -7.00 24.25 3.71
C GLN A 71 -8.45 23.75 3.84
N PHE A 72 -8.80 22.70 3.10
CA PHE A 72 -10.04 21.96 3.31
C PHE A 72 -9.79 20.79 4.27
N GLN A 73 -10.43 20.83 5.44
CA GLN A 73 -10.42 19.74 6.41
C GLN A 73 -11.64 18.87 6.19
N CYS A 74 -11.42 17.61 5.85
CA CYS A 74 -12.50 16.65 5.63
C CYS A 74 -12.88 15.94 6.92
N HIS A 75 -14.18 15.70 7.10
CA HIS A 75 -14.67 14.94 8.22
C HIS A 75 -14.04 13.54 8.21
N PRO A 76 -13.66 13.02 9.39
CA PRO A 76 -13.19 11.66 9.48
C PRO A 76 -14.27 10.69 8.99
N PHE A 77 -13.85 9.63 8.31
CA PHE A 77 -14.73 8.51 7.96
C PHE A 77 -14.08 7.18 8.36
N GLU A 78 -14.92 6.19 8.63
CA GLU A 78 -14.48 4.86 9.04
C GLU A 78 -14.69 3.85 7.91
N ARG A 79 -13.72 2.94 7.77
CA ARG A 79 -13.82 1.77 6.89
C ARG A 79 -12.95 0.65 7.43
N ASP A 80 -13.53 -0.55 7.52
CA ASP A 80 -12.82 -1.77 7.90
C ASP A 80 -12.05 -1.65 9.23
N GLY A 81 -12.60 -0.88 10.20
CA GLY A 81 -11.97 -0.64 11.51
C GLY A 81 -10.92 0.49 11.52
N LEU A 82 -10.68 1.13 10.38
CA LEU A 82 -9.74 2.24 10.24
C LEU A 82 -10.49 3.57 10.08
N THR A 83 -10.06 4.57 10.85
CA THR A 83 -10.48 5.97 10.73
C THR A 83 -9.51 6.69 9.81
N TYR A 84 -10.05 7.42 8.85
CA TYR A 84 -9.27 8.20 7.90
C TYR A 84 -9.59 9.68 8.10
N THR A 85 -8.55 10.49 8.32
CA THR A 85 -8.65 11.96 8.36
C THR A 85 -7.88 12.54 7.19
N ARG A 86 -8.44 13.56 6.52
CA ARG A 86 -7.85 14.11 5.30
C ARG A 86 -7.90 15.63 5.30
N THR A 87 -6.80 16.24 4.88
CA THR A 87 -6.71 17.66 4.57
C THR A 87 -6.28 17.85 3.12
N ILE A 88 -6.90 18.81 2.44
CA ILE A 88 -6.73 19.05 1.00
C ILE A 88 -6.27 20.50 0.78
N THR A 89 -5.24 20.67 -0.05
CA THR A 89 -4.74 21.98 -0.53
C THR A 89 -4.69 21.97 -2.05
N TYR A 90 -5.31 22.96 -2.70
CA TYR A 90 -5.19 23.17 -4.15
C TYR A 90 -3.92 23.94 -4.48
N LEU A 91 -3.22 23.53 -5.53
CA LEU A 91 -1.94 24.09 -5.93
C LEU A 91 -2.04 24.68 -7.34
N ASP A 92 -1.41 25.83 -7.54
CA ASP A 92 -1.21 26.42 -8.86
C ASP A 92 -0.02 25.77 -9.60
N GLU A 93 0.30 26.28 -10.79
CA GLU A 93 1.42 25.81 -11.62
C GLU A 93 2.81 25.98 -10.98
N ASN A 94 2.94 26.82 -9.95
CA ASN A 94 4.18 27.00 -9.19
C ASN A 94 4.26 26.06 -7.99
N GLY A 95 3.18 25.33 -7.69
CA GLY A 95 3.05 24.50 -6.49
C GLY A 95 2.66 25.29 -5.24
N ASP A 96 2.18 26.53 -5.41
CA ASP A 96 1.75 27.38 -4.31
C ASP A 96 0.26 27.15 -3.99
N PRO A 97 -0.16 27.21 -2.70
CA PRO A 97 -1.56 27.09 -2.32
C PRO A 97 -2.44 28.14 -3.00
N GLN A 98 -3.54 27.69 -3.61
CA GLN A 98 -4.54 28.57 -4.21
C GLN A 98 -5.55 29.03 -3.17
N THR A 99 -5.66 30.35 -3.04
CA THR A 99 -6.64 31.01 -2.19
C THR A 99 -7.39 32.09 -2.95
N ASP A 100 -8.60 32.41 -2.50
CA ASP A 100 -9.35 33.58 -2.95
C ASP A 100 -8.79 34.90 -2.35
N GLU A 101 -9.48 36.01 -2.61
CA GLU A 101 -9.10 37.33 -2.10
C GLU A 101 -9.12 37.47 -0.58
N ASN A 102 -9.83 36.59 0.12
CA ASN A 102 -9.93 36.56 1.59
C ASN A 102 -8.88 35.63 2.22
N GLY A 103 -8.11 34.90 1.39
CA GLY A 103 -7.19 33.87 1.85
C GLY A 103 -7.85 32.50 2.07
N ASP A 104 -9.10 32.32 1.60
CA ASP A 104 -9.82 31.06 1.73
C ASP A 104 -9.43 30.10 0.59
N PRO A 105 -9.32 28.78 0.84
CA PRO A 105 -8.94 27.81 -0.17
C PRO A 105 -9.87 27.81 -1.38
N LEU A 106 -9.30 27.90 -2.58
CA LEU A 106 -10.04 28.00 -3.83
C LEU A 106 -9.60 26.93 -4.83
N TYR A 107 -10.55 26.14 -5.29
CA TYR A 107 -10.40 25.31 -6.50
C TYR A 107 -10.85 26.09 -7.72
N ASP A 108 -10.04 26.08 -8.77
CA ASP A 108 -10.40 26.66 -10.06
C ASP A 108 -9.87 25.74 -11.17
N GLU A 109 -10.78 25.18 -11.96
CA GLU A 109 -10.45 24.15 -12.97
C GLU A 109 -9.44 24.63 -14.03
N ALA A 110 -9.36 25.95 -14.29
CA ALA A 110 -8.44 26.50 -15.29
C ALA A 110 -7.03 26.76 -14.74
N THR A 111 -6.89 26.86 -13.42
CA THR A 111 -5.64 27.30 -12.77
C THR A 111 -5.07 26.30 -11.76
N THR A 112 -5.87 25.36 -11.26
CA THR A 112 -5.41 24.27 -10.40
C THR A 112 -4.59 23.28 -11.22
N ASP A 113 -3.29 23.22 -10.92
CA ASP A 113 -2.34 22.29 -11.55
C ASP A 113 -2.16 21.00 -10.74
N GLY A 114 -2.34 21.10 -9.42
CA GLY A 114 -2.20 19.98 -8.51
C GLY A 114 -3.05 20.06 -7.25
N ILE A 115 -3.10 18.94 -6.52
CA ILE A 115 -3.74 18.84 -5.22
C ILE A 115 -2.78 18.14 -4.26
N ARG A 116 -2.57 18.71 -3.08
CA ARG A 116 -1.87 18.07 -1.97
C ARG A 116 -2.86 17.52 -0.96
N TYR A 117 -2.64 16.28 -0.53
CA TYR A 117 -3.38 15.57 0.50
C TYR A 117 -2.48 15.29 1.67
N GLN A 118 -2.96 15.61 2.86
CA GLN A 118 -2.40 15.12 4.11
C GLN A 118 -3.40 14.16 4.71
N ILE A 119 -2.99 12.91 4.93
CA ILE A 119 -3.90 11.83 5.34
C ILE A 119 -3.34 11.18 6.59
N SER A 120 -4.17 11.06 7.62
CA SER A 120 -3.93 10.16 8.76
C SER A 120 -4.87 8.97 8.66
N VAL A 121 -4.35 7.78 8.97
CA VAL A 121 -5.11 6.54 9.05
C VAL A 121 -4.76 5.83 10.34
N GLU A 122 -5.76 5.66 11.20
CA GLU A 122 -5.60 5.11 12.53
C GLU A 122 -6.69 4.08 12.82
N GLY A 123 -6.33 2.98 13.48
CA GLY A 123 -7.32 2.04 13.99
C GLY A 123 -6.81 0.62 14.09
N ASP A 124 -7.74 -0.27 14.43
CA ASP A 124 -7.50 -1.69 14.60
C ASP A 124 -8.30 -2.45 13.55
N PHE A 125 -7.70 -3.47 12.96
CA PHE A 125 -8.44 -4.40 12.11
C PHE A 125 -8.09 -5.84 12.47
N ASP A 126 -9.06 -6.72 12.25
CA ASP A 126 -8.95 -8.16 12.45
C ASP A 126 -9.40 -8.87 11.18
N ARG A 127 -8.50 -9.63 10.56
CA ARG A 127 -8.75 -10.45 9.37
C ARG A 127 -8.18 -11.85 9.61
N GLU A 128 -8.69 -12.81 8.85
CA GLU A 128 -8.42 -14.26 9.01
C GLU A 128 -6.92 -14.63 9.13
N TRP A 129 -6.05 -13.97 8.36
CA TRP A 129 -4.61 -14.25 8.32
C TRP A 129 -3.76 -13.14 8.97
N TRP A 130 -4.37 -12.00 9.32
CA TRP A 130 -3.67 -10.82 9.84
C TRP A 130 -4.56 -9.90 10.66
N SER A 131 -4.14 -9.58 11.88
CA SER A 131 -4.68 -8.48 12.68
C SER A 131 -3.55 -7.54 13.10
N ALA A 132 -3.85 -6.25 13.18
CA ALA A 132 -2.90 -5.25 13.66
C ALA A 132 -3.60 -3.96 14.09
N SER A 133 -2.88 -3.18 14.90
CA SER A 133 -3.14 -1.77 15.14
C SER A 133 -2.28 -0.95 14.18
N ILE A 134 -2.87 0.02 13.49
CA ILE A 134 -2.19 0.87 12.51
C ILE A 134 -2.30 2.33 12.93
N ASP A 135 -1.19 3.05 12.75
CA ASP A 135 -1.11 4.51 12.70
C ASP A 135 -0.25 4.88 11.49
N ARG A 136 -0.77 5.66 10.56
CA ARG A 136 -0.10 6.01 9.30
C ARG A 136 -0.37 7.45 8.95
N GLU A 137 0.66 8.13 8.46
CA GLU A 137 0.53 9.43 7.82
C GLU A 137 0.97 9.36 6.36
N ARG A 138 0.32 10.15 5.51
CA ARG A 138 0.69 10.36 4.11
C ARG A 138 0.67 11.83 3.78
N ASP A 139 1.64 12.24 2.99
CA ASP A 139 1.68 13.54 2.32
C ASP A 139 1.83 13.27 0.83
N LEU A 140 0.74 13.42 0.09
CA LEU A 140 0.64 13.06 -1.32
C LEU A 140 0.34 14.31 -2.14
N THR A 141 0.96 14.45 -3.30
CA THR A 141 0.64 15.48 -4.27
C THR A 141 0.32 14.82 -5.60
N VAL A 142 -0.85 15.13 -6.16
CA VAL A 142 -1.23 14.80 -7.53
C VAL A 142 -1.06 16.03 -8.40
N THR A 143 -0.54 15.83 -9.62
CA THR A 143 -0.27 16.87 -10.62
C THR A 143 -0.71 16.42 -12.00
N GLY A 144 -0.77 17.37 -12.95
CA GLY A 144 -1.27 17.13 -14.30
C GLY A 144 -2.79 17.30 -14.40
N LEU A 145 -3.37 18.15 -13.55
CA LEU A 145 -4.82 18.39 -13.52
C LEU A 145 -5.28 19.42 -14.53
N LYS A 146 -4.41 20.37 -14.85
CA LYS A 146 -4.66 21.45 -15.79
C LYS A 146 -4.87 20.87 -17.18
N ASP A 147 -6.07 21.08 -17.74
CA ASP A 147 -6.38 20.76 -19.12
C ASP A 147 -6.34 22.05 -19.94
N ASP A 148 -5.58 22.04 -21.04
CA ASP A 148 -5.57 23.17 -21.97
C ASP A 148 -6.85 23.22 -22.83
N ASN A 149 -7.74 22.20 -22.89
CA ASN A 149 -8.93 22.22 -23.76
C ASN A 149 -10.11 21.21 -23.55
N SER A 150 -10.36 20.55 -22.41
CA SER A 150 -11.61 19.77 -22.27
C SER A 150 -12.13 19.55 -20.84
N GLU A 151 -13.43 19.27 -20.75
CA GLU A 151 -14.15 19.00 -19.52
C GLU A 151 -13.53 17.77 -18.80
N ALA A 152 -12.81 18.02 -17.70
CA ALA A 152 -12.22 17.06 -16.76
C ALA A 152 -11.00 16.23 -17.21
N GLY A 153 -9.82 16.87 -17.28
CA GLY A 153 -8.51 16.26 -16.98
C GLY A 153 -7.51 16.22 -18.14
N GLY A 154 -6.35 16.84 -17.96
CA GLY A 154 -5.24 16.82 -18.93
C GLY A 154 -4.76 15.41 -19.30
N ASP A 155 -4.14 15.25 -20.49
CA ASP A 155 -3.46 14.08 -21.10
C ASP A 155 -4.01 12.64 -20.89
N GLY A 156 -5.13 12.46 -20.19
CA GLY A 156 -5.66 11.17 -19.76
C GLY A 156 -4.95 10.51 -18.57
N VAL A 157 -4.01 11.20 -17.92
CA VAL A 157 -3.22 10.68 -16.79
C VAL A 157 -2.92 11.75 -15.75
N VAL A 158 -2.69 11.33 -14.50
CA VAL A 158 -2.18 12.20 -13.43
C VAL A 158 -0.98 11.56 -12.76
N THR A 159 -0.10 12.39 -12.18
CA THR A 159 1.12 11.92 -11.53
C THR A 159 1.06 12.15 -10.03
N TRP A 160 1.23 11.08 -9.26
CA TRP A 160 1.30 11.10 -7.81
C TRP A 160 2.74 11.03 -7.32
N ASN A 161 3.07 11.95 -6.43
CA ASN A 161 4.31 11.97 -5.67
C ASN A 161 3.99 12.09 -4.18
N GLY A 162 4.90 11.70 -3.32
CA GLY A 162 4.71 11.93 -1.90
C GLY A 162 5.57 11.08 -1.00
N SER A 163 5.26 11.16 0.28
CA SER A 163 5.88 10.36 1.31
C SER A 163 4.85 9.88 2.32
N GLY A 164 5.26 8.95 3.16
CA GLY A 164 4.46 8.50 4.27
C GLY A 164 5.29 7.95 5.40
N SER A 165 4.65 7.84 6.55
CA SER A 165 5.12 7.10 7.71
C SER A 165 4.08 6.07 8.10
N GLY A 166 4.50 5.05 8.83
CA GLY A 166 3.57 4.06 9.35
C GLY A 166 4.15 3.34 10.54
N TYR A 167 3.32 3.17 11.55
CA TYR A 167 3.51 2.30 12.68
C TYR A 167 2.44 1.21 12.61
N VAL A 168 2.87 -0.04 12.73
CA VAL A 168 1.99 -1.21 12.82
C VAL A 168 2.39 -1.98 14.04
N GLU A 169 1.52 -2.03 15.04
CA GLU A 169 1.72 -2.78 16.27
C GLU A 169 0.89 -4.06 16.26
N ARG A 170 1.37 -5.07 16.97
CA ARG A 170 0.66 -6.35 17.18
C ARG A 170 0.29 -7.05 15.88
N SER A 171 1.15 -6.95 14.87
CA SER A 171 0.95 -7.59 13.56
C SER A 171 0.98 -9.11 13.71
N HIS A 172 -0.19 -9.73 13.74
CA HIS A 172 -0.37 -11.14 14.01
C HIS A 172 -0.50 -11.92 12.70
N HIS A 173 0.49 -12.75 12.34
CA HIS A 173 0.41 -13.58 11.13
C HIS A 173 0.18 -15.05 11.50
N SER A 174 -0.83 -15.66 10.90
CA SER A 174 -1.12 -17.09 11.02
C SER A 174 -0.86 -17.80 9.68
N ASP A 175 0.18 -18.63 9.62
CA ASP A 175 0.36 -19.60 8.54
C ASP A 175 0.75 -20.96 9.13
N GLY A 176 0.06 -22.03 8.70
CA GLY A 176 0.33 -23.40 9.14
C GLY A 176 0.20 -23.67 10.64
N GLY A 177 -0.45 -22.78 11.42
CA GLY A 177 -0.60 -22.90 12.88
C GLY A 177 0.55 -22.34 13.71
N ALA A 178 1.56 -21.75 13.07
CA ALA A 178 2.63 -21.01 13.75
C ALA A 178 2.24 -19.53 13.90
N PHE A 179 2.50 -18.98 15.09
CA PHE A 179 2.17 -17.60 15.45
C PHE A 179 3.42 -16.71 15.36
N ARG A 180 3.31 -15.59 14.66
CA ARG A 180 4.36 -14.55 14.61
C ARG A 180 3.77 -13.19 14.93
N LEU A 181 4.40 -12.50 15.87
CA LEU A 181 4.02 -11.16 16.30
C LEU A 181 5.14 -10.19 15.91
N TYR A 182 4.77 -9.14 15.17
CA TYR A 182 5.69 -8.10 14.78
C TYR A 182 5.21 -6.72 15.22
N THR A 183 6.19 -5.86 15.51
CA THR A 183 6.04 -4.42 15.49
C THR A 183 6.82 -3.88 14.30
N ILE A 184 6.19 -3.05 13.47
CA ILE A 184 6.75 -2.54 12.23
C ILE A 184 6.68 -1.02 12.22
N GLU A 185 7.83 -0.39 12.12
CA GLU A 185 7.96 1.03 11.77
C GLU A 185 8.32 1.14 10.30
N SER A 186 7.72 2.09 9.59
CA SER A 186 7.95 2.26 8.17
C SER A 186 7.96 3.72 7.74
N SER A 187 8.75 3.99 6.71
CA SER A 187 8.63 5.19 5.88
C SER A 187 8.44 4.79 4.44
N SER A 188 7.65 5.58 3.69
CA SER A 188 7.38 5.35 2.29
C SER A 188 7.71 6.58 1.44
N VAL A 189 8.10 6.32 0.20
CA VAL A 189 8.26 7.32 -0.86
C VAL A 189 7.44 6.85 -2.05
N ILE A 190 6.52 7.70 -2.49
CA ILE A 190 5.74 7.55 -3.73
C ILE A 190 6.46 8.39 -4.78
N GLY A 191 7.11 7.73 -5.75
CA GLY A 191 7.91 8.38 -6.77
C GLY A 191 7.26 8.27 -8.14
N ALA A 192 6.70 9.39 -8.62
CA ALA A 192 6.14 9.57 -9.96
C ALA A 192 5.19 8.43 -10.38
N VAL A 193 4.25 8.06 -9.51
CA VAL A 193 3.23 7.05 -9.83
C VAL A 193 2.21 7.67 -10.77
N VAL A 194 2.25 7.26 -12.04
CA VAL A 194 1.37 7.77 -13.10
C VAL A 194 0.15 6.88 -13.18
N VAL A 195 -1.05 7.45 -13.04
CA VAL A 195 -2.31 6.70 -13.10
C VAL A 195 -3.22 7.28 -14.18
N PRO A 196 -3.96 6.44 -14.92
CA PRO A 196 -4.99 6.91 -15.85
C PRO A 196 -6.05 7.76 -15.12
N TYR A 197 -6.47 8.86 -15.75
CA TYR A 197 -7.48 9.76 -15.23
C TYR A 197 -8.46 10.22 -16.33
N PRO A 198 -9.78 10.04 -16.15
CA PRO A 198 -10.41 9.28 -15.07
C PRO A 198 -10.06 7.79 -15.15
N ARG A 199 -9.89 7.15 -13.99
CA ARG A 199 -9.47 5.75 -13.93
C ARG A 199 -10.61 4.80 -14.30
N THR A 200 -10.33 3.80 -15.13
CA THR A 200 -11.24 2.69 -15.45
C THR A 200 -10.94 1.48 -14.55
N GLU A 201 -11.83 0.48 -14.53
CA GLU A 201 -11.67 -0.75 -13.72
C GLU A 201 -10.34 -1.48 -14.00
N ASP A 202 -9.85 -1.41 -15.25
CA ASP A 202 -8.59 -2.01 -15.70
C ASP A 202 -7.46 -0.99 -15.87
N GLY A 203 -7.64 0.25 -15.43
CA GLY A 203 -6.61 1.29 -15.54
C GLY A 203 -5.54 1.07 -14.47
N TRP A 204 -4.48 0.31 -14.74
CA TRP A 204 -3.36 0.15 -13.80
C TRP A 204 -2.45 1.37 -13.79
N PRO A 205 -1.68 1.62 -12.71
CA PRO A 205 -0.63 2.63 -12.75
C PRO A 205 0.33 2.33 -13.90
N VAL A 206 0.51 3.31 -14.79
CA VAL A 206 1.26 3.19 -16.04
C VAL A 206 2.76 3.13 -15.77
N SER A 207 3.22 3.82 -14.75
CA SER A 207 4.61 3.87 -14.35
C SER A 207 4.78 4.34 -12.91
N GLY A 208 6.02 4.29 -12.42
CA GLY A 208 6.42 4.86 -11.14
C GLY A 208 6.76 3.80 -10.11
N THR A 209 7.10 4.24 -8.91
CA THR A 209 7.51 3.35 -7.83
C THR A 209 6.93 3.76 -6.50
N ILE A 210 6.69 2.77 -5.65
CA ILE A 210 6.52 3.00 -4.21
C ILE A 210 7.60 2.21 -3.50
N THR A 211 8.42 2.91 -2.72
CA THR A 211 9.46 2.29 -1.89
C THR A 211 9.10 2.45 -0.43
N ARG A 212 9.25 1.38 0.35
CA ARG A 212 8.99 1.34 1.79
C ARG A 212 10.24 0.85 2.51
N ALA A 213 10.80 1.67 3.39
CA ALA A 213 11.80 1.22 4.36
C ALA A 213 11.07 0.78 5.62
N MET A 214 11.28 -0.46 6.05
CA MET A 214 10.56 -1.10 7.15
C MET A 214 11.56 -1.61 8.18
N THR A 215 11.44 -1.14 9.41
CA THR A 215 12.12 -1.70 10.58
C THR A 215 11.13 -2.65 11.26
N ILE A 216 11.42 -3.95 11.16
CA ILE A 216 10.55 -5.02 11.64
C ILE A 216 11.19 -5.63 12.87
N THR A 217 10.49 -5.57 14.00
CA THR A 217 10.90 -6.20 15.25
C THR A 217 10.00 -7.40 15.51
N ARG A 218 10.59 -8.59 15.54
CA ARG A 218 9.91 -9.82 15.95
C ARG A 218 9.89 -9.92 17.45
N GLU A 219 8.70 -10.04 18.02
CA GLU A 219 8.52 -10.32 19.43
C GLU A 219 8.69 -11.83 19.69
N SER A 220 9.39 -12.18 20.75
CA SER A 220 9.60 -13.56 21.19
C SER A 220 9.60 -13.61 22.71
N ASP A 221 8.82 -14.53 23.26
CA ASP A 221 8.80 -14.89 24.68
C ASP A 221 9.95 -15.85 25.05
N THR A 222 10.57 -16.50 24.07
CA THR A 222 11.69 -17.44 24.23
C THR A 222 13.08 -16.80 24.05
N GLY A 223 13.15 -15.52 23.67
CA GLY A 223 14.40 -14.77 23.54
C GLY A 223 15.02 -14.76 22.13
N ASP A 224 14.38 -15.37 21.12
CA ASP A 224 14.80 -15.36 19.71
C ASP A 224 14.26 -14.15 18.94
N GLY A 225 13.92 -13.07 19.67
CA GLY A 225 13.45 -11.82 19.11
C GLY A 225 14.58 -11.07 18.41
N GLY A 226 14.24 -10.24 17.43
CA GLY A 226 15.24 -9.48 16.68
C GLY A 226 14.61 -8.39 15.84
N THR A 227 15.42 -7.35 15.58
CA THR A 227 15.05 -6.22 14.72
C THR A 227 15.83 -6.30 13.43
N VAL A 228 15.14 -6.20 12.30
CA VAL A 228 15.76 -6.13 10.98
C VAL A 228 15.19 -4.95 10.21
N THR A 229 15.99 -4.37 9.32
CA THR A 229 15.49 -3.43 8.32
C THR A 229 15.36 -4.12 6.97
N ARG A 230 14.27 -3.83 6.27
CA ARG A 230 14.00 -4.24 4.89
C ARG A 230 13.58 -3.04 4.06
N THR A 231 14.03 -2.99 2.82
CA THR A 231 13.51 -2.07 1.83
C THR A 231 12.69 -2.87 0.85
N VAL A 232 11.41 -2.52 0.74
CA VAL A 232 10.48 -3.08 -0.24
C VAL A 232 10.29 -2.06 -1.35
N THR A 233 10.49 -2.46 -2.60
CA THR A 233 10.20 -1.61 -3.77
C THR A 233 9.15 -2.28 -4.64
N ILE A 234 8.08 -1.53 -4.93
CA ILE A 234 7.03 -1.91 -5.86
C ILE A 234 7.18 -1.03 -7.11
N GLU A 235 7.31 -1.67 -8.27
CA GLU A 235 7.46 -0.98 -9.56
C GLU A 235 6.20 -1.18 -10.41
N PHE A 236 5.68 -0.07 -10.94
CA PHE A 236 4.53 -0.06 -11.84
C PHE A 236 4.98 0.06 -13.30
N THR A 237 4.36 -0.73 -14.16
CA THR A 237 4.72 -0.85 -15.58
C THR A 237 3.50 -0.78 -16.51
N GLY A 238 2.32 -0.42 -15.99
CA GLY A 238 1.06 -0.43 -16.72
C GLY A 238 0.36 -1.80 -16.76
N GLU A 239 0.89 -2.79 -16.05
CA GLU A 239 0.33 -4.14 -15.99
C GLU A 239 -0.39 -4.41 -14.66
N GLN A 240 -1.33 -5.35 -14.68
CA GLN A 240 -2.05 -5.84 -13.49
C GLN A 240 -1.11 -6.51 -12.47
N PHE A 241 -0.08 -7.19 -12.96
CA PHE A 241 0.86 -7.94 -12.14
C PHE A 241 2.14 -7.13 -11.98
N VAL A 242 2.38 -6.63 -10.76
CA VAL A 242 3.53 -5.78 -10.47
C VAL A 242 4.61 -6.52 -9.71
N THR A 243 5.86 -6.10 -9.90
CA THR A 243 7.00 -6.70 -9.22
C THR A 243 7.19 -6.04 -7.87
N VAL A 244 7.32 -6.85 -6.82
CA VAL A 244 7.68 -6.44 -5.47
C VAL A 244 9.04 -7.03 -5.14
N THR A 245 10.00 -6.17 -4.79
CA THR A 245 11.38 -6.59 -4.49
C THR A 245 11.68 -6.35 -3.02
N VAL A 246 12.26 -7.34 -2.33
CA VAL A 246 12.72 -7.24 -0.93
C VAL A 246 14.13 -7.80 -0.83
N GLY A 247 15.14 -6.92 -0.76
CA GLY A 247 16.52 -7.36 -0.90
C GLY A 247 16.75 -8.03 -2.26
N ASP A 248 17.19 -9.29 -2.25
CA ASP A 248 17.40 -10.09 -3.47
C ASP A 248 16.15 -10.89 -3.89
N ASP A 249 15.11 -10.94 -3.06
CA ASP A 249 13.89 -11.69 -3.34
C ASP A 249 12.91 -10.87 -4.18
N THR A 250 12.20 -11.55 -5.09
CA THR A 250 11.15 -10.94 -5.92
C THR A 250 9.85 -11.70 -5.82
N TYR A 251 8.76 -10.94 -5.70
CA TYR A 251 7.40 -11.42 -5.63
C TYR A 251 6.55 -10.72 -6.69
N THR A 252 5.40 -11.30 -6.99
CA THR A 252 4.42 -10.71 -7.90
C THR A 252 3.14 -10.40 -7.14
N LEU A 253 2.68 -9.16 -7.24
CA LEU A 253 1.44 -8.66 -6.66
C LEU A 253 0.39 -8.49 -7.77
N ASP A 254 -0.79 -9.06 -7.55
CA ASP A 254 -1.96 -8.85 -8.40
C ASP A 254 -2.77 -7.62 -7.93
N LEU A 255 -2.87 -6.59 -8.78
CA LEU A 255 -3.60 -5.35 -8.49
C LEU A 255 -5.12 -5.48 -8.66
N SER A 256 -5.63 -6.53 -9.31
CA SER A 256 -7.07 -6.71 -9.58
C SER A 256 -7.87 -7.21 -8.38
N GLU A 257 -7.22 -7.92 -7.48
CA GLU A 257 -7.87 -8.53 -6.33
C GLU A 257 -8.25 -7.46 -5.30
N ARG A 258 -9.54 -7.32 -4.98
CA ARG A 258 -10.05 -6.25 -4.11
C ARG A 258 -10.00 -6.53 -2.60
N GLY A 259 -9.53 -7.70 -2.14
CA GLY A 259 -9.50 -8.08 -0.71
C GLY A 259 -8.11 -8.52 -0.23
N PHE A 260 -7.65 -8.10 0.94
CA PHE A 260 -6.24 -8.14 1.36
C PHE A 260 -5.71 -9.54 1.73
N GLY A 261 -4.47 -9.91 1.32
CA GLY A 261 -3.95 -11.26 1.63
C GLY A 261 -2.64 -11.72 1.00
N PRO A 262 -1.94 -12.71 1.62
CA PRO A 262 -0.80 -13.40 1.04
C PRO A 262 -1.18 -14.14 -0.25
N ALA A 263 -2.46 -14.47 -0.44
CA ALA A 263 -2.99 -15.09 -1.65
C ALA A 263 -2.75 -14.26 -2.93
N LYS A 264 -2.57 -12.93 -2.80
CA LYS A 264 -2.24 -12.05 -3.94
C LYS A 264 -0.77 -12.04 -4.32
N MET A 265 0.08 -12.47 -3.40
CA MET A 265 1.52 -12.43 -3.57
C MET A 265 2.02 -13.79 -3.97
N ARG A 266 2.64 -13.88 -5.15
CA ARG A 266 3.24 -15.12 -5.66
C ARG A 266 4.75 -15.02 -5.61
N ASP A 267 5.37 -15.95 -4.89
CA ASP A 267 6.81 -16.17 -4.91
C ASP A 267 7.23 -16.77 -6.26
N ARG A 268 8.17 -16.10 -6.95
CA ARG A 268 8.70 -16.60 -8.22
C ARG A 268 9.68 -17.76 -8.05
N HIS A 269 10.39 -17.87 -6.92
CA HIS A 269 11.37 -18.94 -6.69
C HIS A 269 10.72 -20.33 -6.53
N ARG A 270 9.47 -20.41 -6.06
CA ARG A 270 8.73 -21.68 -5.96
C ARG A 270 8.23 -22.25 -7.29
N GLN A 271 8.24 -21.50 -8.40
CA GLN A 271 7.80 -22.03 -9.70
C GLN A 271 8.77 -23.05 -10.31
N THR A 272 10.07 -22.95 -10.01
CA THR A 272 11.09 -23.87 -10.56
C THR A 272 11.11 -25.26 -9.93
N MET A 273 10.37 -25.51 -8.84
CA MET A 273 10.38 -26.79 -8.11
C MET A 273 9.09 -27.61 -8.26
N ARG A 274 8.10 -27.13 -9.03
CA ARG A 274 6.84 -27.88 -9.31
C ARG A 274 6.66 -28.30 -10.76
N GLY A 275 7.69 -28.14 -11.58
CA GLY A 275 7.76 -28.79 -12.87
C GLY A 275 8.97 -29.71 -12.89
N HIS A 276 8.78 -30.97 -12.52
CA HIS A 276 9.30 -32.20 -13.15
C HIS A 276 8.78 -33.41 -12.37
#